data_AF-A0A5K1C947-F1
#
_entry.id   AF-A0A5K1C947-F1
#
_cell.length_a   1.000
_cell.length_b   1.000
_cell.length_c   1.000
_cell.angle_alpha   90.00
_cell.angle_beta   90.00
_cell.angle_gamma   90.00
#
_symmetry.space_group_name_H-M   'P 1'
#
loop_
_entity.id
_entity.type
_entity.pdbx_description
1 polymer ?
#
loop_
_entity_poly.entity_id
_entity_poly.type
_entity_poly.pdbx_seq_one_letter_code
_entity_poly.pdbx_strand_id
1 'polypeptide(L)' 'GEVTPFKPYQHRYLTPYMASKSSSSLWYAVRRASAHIIVLSSYSPF' A
#
# COMPACT_ATOMS: atom_id res chain seq x y z
N GLY A 1 4.54 -13.39 18.34
CA GLY A 1 4.65 -12.73 17.03
C GLY A 1 3.26 -12.61 16.44
N GLU A 2 2.96 -11.50 15.76
CA GLU A 2 1.70 -11.34 15.04
C GLU A 2 1.66 -12.31 13.86
N VAL A 3 0.54 -13.04 13.68
CA VAL A 3 0.39 -14.04 12.61
C VAL A 3 0.25 -13.37 11.24
N THR A 4 -0.40 -12.20 11.21
CA THR A 4 -0.60 -11.41 10.00
C THR A 4 0.10 -10.07 10.17
N PRO A 5 1.15 -9.77 9.40
CA PRO A 5 1.89 -8.54 9.58
C PRO A 5 1.02 -7.32 9.22
N PHE A 6 1.21 -6.22 9.95
CA PHE A 6 0.57 -4.92 9.71
C PHE A 6 -0.96 -4.88 9.86
N LYS A 7 -1.59 -5.87 10.51
CA LYS A 7 -3.05 -5.89 10.74
C LYS A 7 -3.62 -4.59 11.31
N PRO A 8 -3.05 -3.95 12.36
CA PRO A 8 -3.61 -2.70 12.89
C PRO A 8 -3.50 -1.53 11.90
N TYR A 9 -2.43 -1.49 11.10
CA TYR A 9 -2.25 -0.46 10.08
C TYR A 9 -3.29 -0.60 8.96
N GLN A 10 -3.44 -1.80 8.41
CA GLN A 10 -4.37 -2.07 7.31
C GLN A 10 -5.83 -1.83 7.72
N HIS A 11 -6.18 -2.07 8.98
CA HIS A 11 -7.53 -1.80 9.49
C HIS A 11 -7.83 -0.29 9.65
N ARG A 12 -6.81 0.52 9.98
CA ARG A 12 -7.00 1.95 10.29
C ARG A 12 -6.83 2.84 9.06
N TYR A 13 -5.96 2.46 8.13
CA TYR A 13 -5.57 3.30 7.01
C TYR A 13 -5.86 2.62 5.68
N LEU A 14 -6.94 3.08 5.03
CA LEU A 14 -7.28 2.65 3.68
C LEU A 14 -6.41 3.38 2.67
N THR A 15 -5.84 2.65 1.72
CA THR A 15 -5.03 3.19 0.62
C THR A 15 -5.70 2.90 -0.72
N PRO A 16 -5.49 3.73 -1.76
CA PRO A 16 -6.11 3.54 -3.07
C PRO A 16 -5.40 2.48 -3.93
N TYR A 17 -4.95 1.38 -3.33
CA TYR A 17 -4.11 0.38 -4.01
C TYR A 17 -4.83 -0.31 -5.18
N MET A 18 -6.15 -0.46 -5.08
CA MET A 18 -6.99 -0.99 -6.16
C MET A 18 -7.02 -0.08 -7.39
N ALA A 19 -6.93 1.24 -7.21
CA ALA A 19 -6.94 2.19 -8.32
C ALA A 19 -5.69 2.06 -9.21
N SER A 20 -4.56 1.63 -8.63
CA SER A 20 -3.34 1.33 -9.36
C SER A 20 -3.19 -0.14 -9.76
N LYS A 21 -4.25 -0.96 -9.64
CA LYS A 21 -4.23 -2.41 -9.89
C LYS A 21 -3.17 -3.16 -9.06
N SER A 22 -2.87 -2.66 -7.85
CA SER A 22 -2.00 -3.36 -6.91
C SER A 22 -2.79 -4.45 -6.18
N SER A 23 -2.08 -5.47 -5.70
CA SER A 23 -2.64 -6.57 -4.90
C SER A 23 -2.61 -6.32 -3.40
N SER A 24 -1.94 -5.25 -2.92
CA SER A 24 -1.80 -4.96 -1.49
C SER A 24 -1.87 -3.48 -1.18
N SER A 25 -2.41 -3.16 -0.01
CA SER A 25 -2.47 -1.80 0.52
C SER A 25 -1.10 -1.21 0.89
N LEU A 26 -0.05 -2.04 0.96
CA LEU A 26 1.31 -1.65 1.34
C LEU A 26 2.15 -1.09 0.19
N TRP A 27 1.79 -1.36 -1.07
CA TRP A 27 2.48 -0.81 -2.25
C TRP A 27 1.46 -0.40 -3.31
N TYR A 28 1.57 0.82 -3.81
CA TYR A 28 0.59 1.37 -4.76
C TYR A 28 1.12 2.63 -5.45
N ALA A 29 0.42 3.09 -6.47
CA ALA A 29 0.73 4.34 -7.14
C ALA A 29 -0.47 5.29 -7.13
N VAL A 30 -0.19 6.60 -7.05
CA VAL A 30 -1.20 7.65 -7.17
C VAL A 30 -0.72 8.75 -8.09
N ARG A 31 -1.65 9.37 -8.80
CA ARG A 31 -1.40 10.59 -9.58
C ARG A 31 -2.04 11.76 -8.86
N ARG A 32 -1.25 12.80 -8.56
CA ARG A 32 -1.73 14.02 -7.92
C ARG A 32 -1.15 15.22 -8.67
N ALA A 33 -2.05 16.01 -9.27
CA ALA A 33 -1.67 17.09 -10.19
C ALA A 33 -0.73 16.55 -11.31
N SER A 34 0.47 17.10 -11.45
CA SER A 34 1.47 16.67 -12.44
C SER A 34 2.40 15.56 -11.94
N ALA A 35 2.27 15.11 -10.69
CA ALA A 35 3.16 14.12 -10.09
C ALA A 35 2.56 12.71 -10.12
N HIS A 36 3.40 11.74 -10.51
CA HIS A 36 3.13 10.32 -10.35
C HIS A 36 3.97 9.79 -9.18
N ILE A 37 3.31 9.38 -8.10
CA ILE A 37 3.94 8.94 -6.86
C ILE A 37 3.82 7.42 -6.77
N ILE A 38 4.93 6.74 -6.54
CA ILE A 38 5.00 5.29 -6.32
C ILE A 38 5.41 5.04 -4.88
N VAL A 39 4.57 4.30 -4.15
CA VAL A 39 4.81 3.90 -2.76
C VAL A 39 5.23 2.43 -2.75
N LEU A 40 6.37 2.14 -2.15
CA LEU A 40 6.96 0.80 -2.05
C LEU A 40 7.03 0.37 -0.58
N SER A 41 7.02 -0.95 -0.34
CA SER A 41 7.12 -1.55 0.98
C SER A 41 8.44 -2.29 1.13
N SER A 42 9.34 -1.79 1.99
CA SER A 42 10.65 -2.42 2.23
C SER A 42 10.59 -3.76 2.97
N TYR A 43 9.47 -4.04 3.63
CA TYR A 43 9.26 -5.24 4.46
C TYR A 43 8.30 -6.24 3.83
N SER A 44 7.99 -6.06 2.54
CA SER A 44 7.18 -6.99 1.77
C SER A 44 8.09 -7.82 0.84
N PRO A 45 7.93 -9.14 0.77
CA PRO A 45 8.78 -10.02 -0.02
C PRO A 45 8.46 -10.00 -1.53
N PHE A 46 7.55 -9.13 -1.97
CA PHE A 46 7.14 -8.93 -3.36
C PHE A 46 7.28 -7.46 -3.73
#